data_AF-A0A177BTX4-F1
#
_entry.id   AF-A0A177BTX4-F1
#
_cell.length_a   1.000
_cell.length_b   1.000
_cell.length_c   1.000
_cell.angle_alpha   90.00
_cell.angle_beta   90.00
_cell.angle_gamma   90.00
#
_symmetry.space_group_name_H-M   'P 1'
#
loop_
_entity.id
_entity.type
_entity.pdbx_description
1 polymer ?
#
loop_
_entity_poly.entity_id
_entity_poly.type
_entity_poly.pdbx_seq_one_letter_code
_entity_poly.pdbx_strand_id
1 'polypeptide(L)'
;MAFDYRTASEEDFTRFCSRLNPTRMIISELDGGLSIIKVSNDVVIKCGVGVTQQEADNQEKAFHLIDQTIIRVPRVYRYVAWSNIGYLVMEFIDGEPLHVFDDPNICTAIAAVLDHFAYIRSDQPGPLGAGPARGILWTACDSISPSSIVDIEDYYNTRQLQRHRKLSLQSFPLSLCHLDLVPRNVLQLKDGSLCLLDWASAGFYPRFFEICTLRINCP
;
A
#
# COMPACT_ATOMS: atom_id res chain seq x y z
N MET A 1 5.18 -23.67 21.31
CA MET A 1 4.36 -22.52 21.73
C MET A 1 3.97 -21.76 20.47
N ALA A 2 2.72 -21.29 20.37
CA ALA A 2 2.32 -20.43 19.26
C ALA A 2 3.04 -19.08 19.38
N PHE A 3 3.42 -18.49 18.24
CA PHE A 3 4.05 -17.16 18.21
C PHE A 3 3.02 -16.09 18.60
N ASP A 4 3.23 -15.40 19.73
CA ASP A 4 2.39 -14.28 20.16
C ASP A 4 2.97 -12.96 19.66
N TYR A 5 2.49 -12.53 18.49
CA TYR A 5 2.91 -11.28 17.84
C TYR A 5 2.66 -10.01 18.67
N ARG A 6 1.80 -10.06 19.70
CA ARG A 6 1.48 -8.89 20.53
C ARG A 6 2.55 -8.58 21.55
N THR A 7 3.18 -9.63 22.09
CA THR A 7 4.17 -9.53 23.18
C THR A 7 5.59 -9.91 22.73
N ALA A 8 5.72 -10.54 21.56
CA ALA A 8 7.01 -10.93 20.98
C ALA A 8 8.01 -9.75 20.88
N SER A 9 9.27 -10.07 21.18
CA SER A 9 10.41 -9.15 20.99
C SER A 9 10.83 -9.08 19.51
N GLU A 10 11.63 -8.06 19.16
CA GLU A 10 12.23 -7.92 17.83
C GLU A 10 13.06 -9.15 17.41
N GLU A 11 13.76 -9.76 18.37
CA GLU A 11 14.51 -11.00 18.15
C GLU A 11 13.60 -12.19 17.84
N ASP A 12 12.42 -12.27 18.49
CA ASP A 12 11.45 -13.32 18.22
C ASP A 12 10.87 -13.20 16.82
N PHE A 13 10.59 -11.99 16.34
CA PHE A 13 10.19 -11.75 14.94
C PHE A 13 11.25 -12.22 13.97
N THR A 14 12.51 -11.88 14.23
CA THR A 14 13.65 -12.29 13.40
C THR A 14 13.78 -13.81 13.34
N ARG A 15 13.67 -14.49 14.49
CA ARG A 15 13.75 -15.96 14.57
C ARG A 15 12.57 -16.61 13.86
N PHE A 16 11.36 -16.11 14.08
CA PHE A 16 10.13 -16.66 13.51
C PHE A 16 10.08 -16.52 11.99
N CYS A 17 10.42 -15.33 11.46
CA CYS A 17 10.34 -15.03 10.04
C CYS A 17 11.56 -15.49 9.23
N SER A 18 12.64 -15.90 9.92
CA SER A 18 13.89 -16.33 9.28
C SER A 18 13.65 -17.40 8.21
N ARG A 19 14.34 -17.29 7.08
CA ARG A 19 14.35 -18.31 6.03
C ARG A 19 14.85 -19.67 6.49
N LEU A 20 15.63 -19.69 7.57
CA LEU A 20 16.14 -20.90 8.20
C LEU A 20 15.12 -21.56 9.13
N ASN A 21 13.98 -20.91 9.42
CA ASN A 21 12.91 -21.51 10.20
C ASN A 21 12.09 -22.47 9.30
N PRO A 22 12.18 -23.80 9.49
CA PRO A 22 11.44 -24.75 8.66
C PRO A 22 9.93 -24.78 8.96
N THR A 23 9.50 -24.15 10.05
CA THR A 23 8.10 -24.17 10.51
C THR A 23 7.29 -22.96 10.05
N ARG A 24 7.90 -21.99 9.37
CA ARG A 24 7.19 -20.80 8.89
C ARG A 24 6.23 -21.19 7.76
N MET A 25 4.98 -20.74 7.87
CA MET A 25 3.97 -20.96 6.84
C MET A 25 4.03 -19.83 5.82
N ILE A 26 4.69 -20.07 4.69
CA ILE A 26 4.88 -19.07 3.64
C ILE A 26 3.62 -19.00 2.78
N ILE A 27 3.02 -17.81 2.68
CA ILE A 27 1.96 -17.53 1.71
C ILE A 27 2.60 -17.08 0.39
N SER A 28 3.62 -16.23 0.46
CA SER A 28 4.34 -15.72 -0.70
C SER A 28 5.77 -15.34 -0.33
N GLU A 29 6.71 -15.56 -1.24
CA GLU A 29 8.04 -14.96 -1.23
C GLU A 29 8.21 -14.16 -2.53
N LEU A 30 8.56 -12.89 -2.40
CA LEU A 30 8.79 -11.99 -3.52
C LEU A 30 10.29 -11.77 -3.70
N ASP A 31 10.66 -11.42 -4.93
CA ASP A 31 12.01 -11.01 -5.27
C ASP A 31 12.46 -9.84 -4.38
N GLY A 32 13.74 -9.84 -3.97
CA GLY A 32 14.28 -8.82 -3.07
C GLY A 32 14.14 -9.12 -1.58
N GLY A 33 13.60 -10.29 -1.20
CA GLY A 33 13.62 -10.74 0.20
C GLY A 33 12.35 -10.47 1.01
N LEU A 34 11.30 -9.97 0.36
CA LEU A 34 9.98 -9.80 0.97
C LEU A 34 9.28 -11.16 1.12
N SER A 35 8.71 -11.41 2.29
CA SER A 35 7.97 -12.63 2.61
C SER A 35 6.65 -12.29 3.27
N ILE A 36 5.62 -13.05 2.92
CA ILE A 36 4.31 -13.03 3.57
C ILE A 36 4.17 -14.34 4.32
N ILE A 37 4.15 -14.28 5.66
CA ILE A 37 4.21 -15.45 6.54
C ILE A 37 2.93 -15.49 7.38
N LYS A 38 2.17 -16.59 7.25
CA LYS A 38 0.97 -16.83 8.05
C LYS A 38 1.35 -17.21 9.48
N VAL A 39 0.73 -16.54 10.45
CA VAL A 39 0.94 -16.80 11.89
C VAL A 39 -0.21 -17.63 12.45
N SER A 40 -1.45 -17.29 12.07
CA SER A 40 -2.67 -17.96 12.49
C SER A 40 -3.74 -17.84 11.40
N ASN A 41 -4.98 -18.26 11.69
CA ASN A 41 -6.09 -18.15 10.73
C ASN A 41 -6.41 -16.72 10.34
N ASP A 42 -6.12 -15.74 11.20
CA ASP A 42 -6.54 -14.34 11.02
C ASP A 42 -5.35 -13.37 11.02
N VAL A 43 -4.11 -13.88 11.04
CA VAL A 43 -2.90 -13.04 11.19
C VAL A 43 -1.82 -13.45 10.20
N VAL A 44 -1.26 -12.44 9.54
CA VAL A 44 -0.12 -12.55 8.64
C VAL A 44 0.95 -11.52 8.99
N ILE A 45 2.20 -11.84 8.66
CA ILE A 45 3.34 -10.93 8.76
C ILE A 45 3.89 -10.70 7.34
N LYS A 46 3.89 -9.44 6.90
CA LYS A 46 4.72 -8.99 5.76
C LYS A 46 6.07 -8.57 6.32
N CYS A 47 7.15 -9.20 5.87
CA CYS A 47 8.49 -8.89 6.36
C CYS A 47 9.54 -8.87 5.26
N GLY A 48 10.53 -8.01 5.41
CA GLY A 48 11.67 -7.92 4.49
C GLY A 48 12.27 -6.52 4.45
N VAL A 49 13.30 -6.37 3.61
CA VAL A 49 13.86 -5.05 3.30
C VAL A 49 12.80 -4.24 2.55
N GLY A 50 12.55 -3.02 3.01
CA GLY A 50 11.58 -2.10 2.37
C GLY A 50 10.16 -2.16 2.94
N VAL A 51 9.84 -3.09 3.86
CA VAL A 51 8.63 -2.97 4.69
C VAL A 51 8.89 -1.86 5.70
N THR A 52 8.00 -0.87 5.80
CA THR A 52 8.25 0.33 6.61
C THR A 52 7.10 0.64 7.57
N GLN A 53 7.40 1.38 8.65
CA GLN A 53 6.38 1.92 9.57
C GLN A 53 5.36 2.76 8.80
N GLN A 54 5.81 3.52 7.80
CA GLN A 54 4.92 4.34 6.98
C GLN A 54 3.88 3.52 6.21
N GLU A 55 4.24 2.34 5.70
CA GLU A 55 3.28 1.44 5.07
C GLU A 55 2.19 1.02 6.07
N ALA A 56 2.59 0.69 7.30
CA ALA A 56 1.66 0.37 8.38
C ALA A 56 0.74 1.56 8.70
N ASP A 57 1.30 2.76 8.85
CA ASP A 57 0.55 3.98 9.17
C ASP A 57 -0.42 4.37 8.05
N ASN A 58 0.00 4.19 6.79
CA ASN A 58 -0.85 4.40 5.63
C ASN A 58 -2.04 3.44 5.64
N GLN A 59 -1.78 2.16 5.84
CA GLN A 59 -2.82 1.12 5.87
C GLN A 59 -3.79 1.34 7.03
N GLU A 60 -3.31 1.69 8.22
CA GLU A 60 -4.15 1.99 9.38
C GLU A 60 -5.06 3.19 9.13
N LYS A 61 -4.53 4.27 8.53
CA LYS A 61 -5.35 5.42 8.16
C LYS A 61 -6.36 5.08 7.06
N ALA A 62 -5.96 4.31 6.05
CA ALA A 62 -6.87 3.84 5.00
C ALA A 62 -8.02 3.02 5.58
N PHE A 63 -7.75 2.12 6.53
CA PHE A 63 -8.76 1.33 7.24
C PHE A 63 -9.83 2.20 7.90
N HIS A 64 -9.44 3.36 8.45
CA HIS A 64 -10.37 4.28 9.12
C HIS A 64 -11.09 5.24 8.16
N LEU A 65 -10.48 5.62 7.04
CA LEU A 65 -11.04 6.56 6.08
C LEU A 65 -12.01 5.91 5.10
N ILE A 66 -11.78 4.64 4.76
CA ILE A 66 -12.50 3.93 3.72
C ILE A 66 -13.71 3.19 4.30
N ASP A 67 -14.84 3.29 3.59
CA ASP A 67 -16.00 2.46 3.85
C ASP A 67 -15.68 1.00 3.51
N GLN A 68 -15.58 0.18 4.56
CA GLN A 68 -15.23 -1.23 4.47
C GLN A 68 -16.30 -2.07 3.75
N THR A 69 -17.49 -1.52 3.47
CA THR A 69 -18.51 -2.17 2.64
C THR A 69 -18.28 -1.99 1.14
N ILE A 70 -17.47 -1.00 0.75
CA ILE A 70 -17.09 -0.74 -0.65
C ILE A 70 -15.83 -1.53 -1.01
N ILE A 71 -14.79 -1.43 -0.17
CA ILE A 71 -13.54 -2.19 -0.31
C ILE A 71 -12.97 -2.46 1.08
N ARG A 72 -12.65 -3.72 1.36
CA ARG A 72 -11.99 -4.09 2.61
C ARG A 72 -10.53 -3.63 2.60
N VAL A 73 -10.06 -3.21 3.76
CA VAL A 73 -8.65 -2.94 4.06
C VAL A 73 -8.24 -3.85 5.20
N PRO A 74 -7.11 -4.58 5.14
CA PRO A 74 -6.68 -5.40 6.26
C PRO A 74 -6.32 -4.54 7.47
N ARG A 75 -6.79 -4.92 8.66
CA ARG A 75 -6.43 -4.20 9.89
C ARG A 75 -4.96 -4.38 10.23
N VAL A 76 -4.27 -3.29 10.54
CA VAL A 76 -2.92 -3.33 11.11
C VAL A 76 -2.99 -3.68 12.60
N TYR A 77 -2.12 -4.58 13.04
CA TYR A 77 -2.02 -4.96 14.46
C TYR A 77 -0.76 -4.41 15.12
N ARG A 78 0.37 -4.46 14.43
CA ARG A 78 1.66 -4.04 14.97
C ARG A 78 2.67 -3.87 13.84
N TYR A 79 3.55 -2.88 13.97
CA TYR A 79 4.79 -2.82 13.22
C TYR A 79 5.99 -2.98 14.15
N VAL A 80 7.00 -3.70 13.68
CA VAL A 80 8.28 -3.89 14.36
C VAL A 80 9.40 -3.74 13.32
N ALA A 81 10.54 -3.20 13.71
CA ALA A 81 11.73 -3.16 12.86
C ALA A 81 12.93 -3.71 13.62
N TRP A 82 13.77 -4.48 12.93
CA TRP A 82 15.05 -4.92 13.45
C TRP A 82 16.10 -4.82 12.35
N SER A 83 17.21 -4.12 12.64
CA SER A 83 18.21 -3.78 11.63
C SER A 83 17.57 -3.08 10.42
N ASN A 84 17.72 -3.61 9.20
CA ASN A 84 17.10 -3.09 7.97
C ASN A 84 15.83 -3.85 7.53
N ILE A 85 15.28 -4.70 8.41
CA ILE A 85 14.09 -5.51 8.13
C ILE A 85 12.89 -4.95 8.89
N GLY A 86 11.82 -4.66 8.16
CA GLY A 86 10.52 -4.34 8.74
C GLY A 86 9.65 -5.59 8.86
N TYR A 87 8.78 -5.59 9.85
CA TYR A 87 7.77 -6.62 10.12
C TYR A 87 6.43 -5.92 10.33
N LEU A 88 5.55 -6.01 9.35
CA LEU A 88 4.17 -5.54 9.42
C LEU A 88 3.25 -6.70 9.75
N VAL A 89 2.68 -6.68 10.95
CA VAL A 89 1.67 -7.63 11.41
C VAL A 89 0.29 -7.07 11.12
N MET A 90 -0.50 -7.83 10.38
CA MET A 90 -1.84 -7.41 9.94
C MET A 90 -2.81 -8.57 9.84
N GLU A 91 -4.08 -8.25 9.66
CA GLU A 91 -5.16 -9.19 9.41
C GLU A 91 -4.83 -10.06 8.19
N PHE A 92 -4.93 -11.38 8.35
CA PHE A 92 -4.95 -12.29 7.21
C PHE A 92 -6.35 -12.28 6.59
N ILE A 93 -6.40 -12.03 5.28
CA ILE A 93 -7.65 -12.03 4.52
C ILE A 93 -7.66 -13.31 3.67
N ASP A 94 -8.65 -14.17 3.90
CA ASP A 94 -8.88 -15.37 3.08
C ASP A 94 -9.57 -14.97 1.77
N GLY A 95 -8.79 -14.83 0.71
CA GLY A 95 -9.27 -14.47 -0.62
C GLY A 95 -8.22 -14.76 -1.69
N GLU A 96 -8.67 -14.82 -2.94
CA GLU A 96 -7.80 -15.11 -4.08
C GLU A 96 -7.37 -13.81 -4.76
N PRO A 97 -6.07 -13.59 -5.02
CA PRO A 97 -5.61 -12.44 -5.78
C PRO A 97 -6.18 -12.42 -7.19
N LEU A 98 -6.59 -11.26 -7.67
CA LEU A 98 -6.97 -11.10 -9.06
C LEU A 98 -5.72 -11.21 -9.95
N HIS A 99 -5.90 -11.79 -11.14
CA HIS A 99 -4.84 -11.88 -12.14
C HIS A 99 -4.91 -10.75 -13.17
N VAL A 100 -6.12 -10.32 -13.52
CA VAL A 100 -6.42 -9.30 -14.53
C VAL A 100 -7.69 -8.54 -14.14
N PHE A 101 -7.88 -7.35 -14.73
CA PHE A 101 -9.11 -6.57 -14.66
C PHE A 101 -9.89 -6.70 -15.98
N ASP A 102 -10.37 -7.91 -16.30
CA ASP A 102 -11.09 -8.19 -17.54
C ASP A 102 -12.59 -8.52 -17.31
N ASP A 103 -12.94 -9.03 -16.13
CA ASP A 103 -14.34 -9.25 -15.74
C ASP A 103 -15.08 -7.89 -15.62
N PRO A 104 -16.16 -7.66 -16.38
CA PRO A 104 -16.96 -6.44 -16.30
C PRO A 104 -17.48 -6.10 -14.90
N ASN A 105 -17.79 -7.10 -14.08
CA ASN A 105 -18.24 -6.91 -12.70
C ASN A 105 -17.11 -6.40 -11.82
N ILE A 106 -15.90 -6.95 -11.98
CA ILE A 106 -14.69 -6.48 -11.29
C ILE A 106 -14.36 -5.07 -11.72
N CYS A 107 -14.36 -4.78 -13.02
CA CYS A 107 -14.15 -3.43 -13.53
C CYS A 107 -15.15 -2.42 -12.96
N THR A 108 -16.42 -2.81 -12.84
CA THR A 108 -17.47 -1.97 -12.24
C THR A 108 -17.22 -1.75 -10.75
N ALA A 109 -16.82 -2.79 -10.01
CA ALA A 109 -16.47 -2.68 -8.60
C ALA A 109 -15.24 -1.78 -8.38
N ILE A 110 -14.18 -1.95 -9.16
CA ILE A 110 -12.98 -1.10 -9.10
C ILE A 110 -13.32 0.35 -9.46
N ALA A 111 -14.17 0.60 -10.45
CA ALA A 111 -14.64 1.95 -10.75
C ALA A 111 -15.37 2.59 -9.56
N ALA A 112 -16.23 1.83 -8.87
CA ALA A 112 -16.91 2.30 -7.66
C ALA A 112 -15.92 2.60 -6.52
N VAL A 113 -14.86 1.80 -6.36
CA VAL A 113 -13.76 2.08 -5.42
C VAL A 113 -13.05 3.39 -5.75
N LEU A 114 -12.71 3.60 -7.02
CA LEU A 114 -12.04 4.82 -7.47
C LEU A 114 -12.92 6.07 -7.30
N ASP A 115 -14.23 5.94 -7.49
CA ASP A 115 -15.17 7.03 -7.21
C ASP A 115 -15.26 7.31 -5.71
N HIS A 116 -15.31 6.27 -4.86
CA HIS A 116 -15.26 6.43 -3.40
C HIS A 116 -13.99 7.17 -2.95
N PHE A 117 -12.82 6.79 -3.48
CA PHE A 117 -11.56 7.46 -3.16
C PHE A 117 -11.56 8.94 -3.59
N ALA A 118 -12.19 9.27 -4.72
CA ALA A 118 -12.31 10.65 -5.18
C ALA A 118 -13.13 11.56 -4.26
N TYR A 119 -14.02 10.98 -3.44
CA TYR A 119 -14.81 11.71 -2.43
C TYR A 119 -14.02 11.97 -1.13
N ILE A 120 -13.01 11.15 -0.82
CA ILE A 120 -12.17 11.34 0.37
C ILE A 120 -11.08 12.36 0.02
N ARG A 121 -11.18 13.57 0.57
CA ARG A 121 -10.30 14.70 0.26
C ARG A 121 -9.51 15.19 1.47
N SER A 122 -8.40 15.87 1.19
CA SER A 122 -7.53 16.52 2.17
C SER A 122 -6.94 17.79 1.57
N ASP A 123 -6.63 18.78 2.40
CA ASP A 123 -5.83 19.94 1.99
C ASP A 123 -4.33 19.69 2.08
N GLN A 124 -3.94 18.60 2.76
CA GLN A 124 -2.55 18.19 2.96
C GLN A 124 -2.19 17.10 1.96
N PRO A 125 -1.20 17.33 1.07
CA PRO A 125 -0.74 16.33 0.11
C PRO A 125 0.23 15.33 0.74
N GLY A 126 0.44 14.22 0.04
CA GLY A 126 1.43 13.24 0.42
C GLY A 126 0.86 12.01 1.13
N PRO A 127 1.72 11.15 1.70
CA PRO A 127 1.32 9.87 2.26
C PRO A 127 0.31 10.01 3.39
N LEU A 128 -0.62 9.05 3.49
CA LEU A 128 -1.64 9.05 4.54
C LEU A 128 -1.00 9.13 5.93
N GLY A 129 -0.02 8.26 6.19
CA GLY A 129 0.80 8.15 7.40
C GLY A 129 1.75 9.32 7.66
N ALA A 130 1.78 10.33 6.79
CA ALA A 130 2.85 11.33 6.69
C ALA A 130 4.22 10.72 6.36
N GLY A 131 5.24 11.56 6.25
CA GLY A 131 6.60 11.14 5.87
C GLY A 131 6.84 11.13 4.36
N PRO A 132 7.91 10.46 3.90
CA PRO A 132 8.34 10.51 2.50
C PRO A 132 7.40 9.74 1.57
N ALA A 133 6.97 10.35 0.47
CA ALA A 133 6.26 9.69 -0.60
C ALA A 133 7.15 8.63 -1.28
N ARG A 134 6.55 7.46 -1.54
CA ARG A 134 7.17 6.29 -2.16
C ARG A 134 6.26 5.75 -3.26
N GLY A 135 6.81 4.88 -4.09
CA GLY A 135 6.11 4.28 -5.23
C GLY A 135 6.61 4.75 -6.60
N ILE A 136 5.96 4.24 -7.64
CA ILE A 136 6.42 4.35 -9.04
C ILE A 136 6.43 5.78 -9.61
N LEU A 137 5.74 6.69 -8.95
CA LEU A 137 5.64 8.09 -9.36
C LEU A 137 6.89 8.93 -9.01
N TRP A 138 7.77 8.39 -8.18
CA TRP A 138 8.97 9.06 -7.68
C TRP A 138 10.22 8.36 -8.24
N THR A 139 11.29 9.13 -8.45
CA THR A 139 12.60 8.61 -8.87
C THR A 139 13.19 7.74 -7.76
N ALA A 140 13.81 6.62 -8.13
CA ALA A 140 14.27 5.59 -7.19
C ALA A 140 15.26 6.07 -6.11
N CYS A 141 15.93 7.20 -6.33
CA CYS A 141 16.92 7.77 -5.41
C CYS A 141 16.37 8.91 -4.55
N ASP A 142 15.16 9.40 -4.80
CA ASP A 142 14.61 10.56 -4.11
C ASP A 142 13.45 10.16 -3.19
N SER A 143 13.31 10.92 -2.12
CA SER A 143 12.11 10.90 -1.28
C SER A 143 11.65 12.33 -1.10
N ILE A 144 10.34 12.55 -1.20
CA ILE A 144 9.73 13.86 -0.99
C ILE A 144 8.73 13.76 0.15
N SER A 145 8.81 14.67 1.12
CA SER A 145 7.79 14.81 2.16
C SER A 145 7.04 16.12 1.89
N PRO A 146 6.07 16.14 0.96
CA PRO A 146 5.44 17.37 0.53
C PRO A 146 4.62 17.97 1.66
N SER A 147 4.79 19.26 1.89
CA SER A 147 3.98 20.07 2.80
C SER A 147 2.87 20.82 2.05
N SER A 148 3.04 20.98 0.73
CA SER A 148 2.09 21.62 -0.17
C SER A 148 2.10 20.98 -1.55
N ILE A 149 1.06 21.23 -2.35
CA ILE A 149 0.97 20.73 -3.73
C ILE A 149 2.06 21.35 -4.62
N VAL A 150 2.58 22.53 -4.24
CA VAL A 150 3.69 23.20 -4.90
C VAL A 150 4.96 22.36 -4.80
N ASP A 151 5.20 21.70 -3.66
CA ASP A 151 6.39 20.84 -3.49
C ASP A 151 6.39 19.68 -4.50
N ILE A 152 5.21 19.09 -4.74
CA ILE A 152 5.04 18.03 -5.74
C ILE A 152 5.21 18.59 -7.16
N GLU A 153 4.60 19.74 -7.46
CA GLU A 153 4.71 20.41 -8.75
C GLU A 153 6.18 20.73 -9.09
N ASP A 154 6.90 21.34 -8.15
CA ASP A 154 8.31 21.69 -8.28
C ASP A 154 9.17 20.44 -8.45
N TYR A 155 8.90 19.38 -7.70
CA TYR A 155 9.60 18.11 -7.85
C TYR A 155 9.49 17.58 -9.29
N TYR A 156 8.27 17.49 -9.84
CA TYR A 156 8.11 17.04 -11.22
C TYR A 156 8.76 18.00 -12.21
N ASN A 157 8.53 19.30 -12.07
CA ASN A 157 8.99 20.31 -13.01
C ASN A 157 10.52 20.44 -13.05
N THR A 158 11.20 20.26 -11.92
CA THR A 158 12.65 20.40 -11.82
C THR A 158 13.41 19.08 -12.01
N ARG A 159 12.81 17.93 -11.67
CA ARG A 159 13.51 16.63 -11.71
C ARG A 159 13.12 15.79 -12.92
N GLN A 160 11.82 15.57 -13.14
CA GLN A 160 11.36 14.59 -14.15
C GLN A 160 10.99 15.24 -15.50
N LEU A 161 10.51 16.48 -15.49
CA LEU A 161 9.97 17.17 -16.67
C LEU A 161 10.88 18.30 -17.16
N GLN A 162 12.20 18.19 -16.96
CA GLN A 162 13.16 19.23 -17.34
C GLN A 162 13.03 19.64 -18.81
N ARG A 163 12.81 18.66 -19.71
CA ARG A 163 12.70 18.83 -21.17
C ARG A 163 11.27 18.69 -21.69
N HIS A 164 10.28 18.63 -20.81
CA HIS A 164 8.87 18.44 -21.14
C HIS A 164 8.03 19.62 -20.68
N ARG A 165 6.76 19.65 -21.09
CA ARG A 165 5.79 20.63 -20.61
C ARG A 165 5.68 20.52 -19.09
N LYS A 166 5.76 21.66 -18.40
CA LYS A 166 5.64 21.74 -16.95
C LYS A 166 4.20 21.45 -16.50
N LEU A 167 4.06 20.79 -15.36
CA LEU A 167 2.80 20.60 -14.66
C LEU A 167 2.40 21.89 -13.93
N SER A 168 1.09 22.08 -13.84
CA SER A 168 0.47 23.01 -12.91
C SER A 168 -0.60 22.23 -12.15
N LEU A 169 -0.37 22.01 -10.87
CA LEU A 169 -1.13 21.11 -9.99
C LEU A 169 -2.02 21.88 -9.00
N GLN A 170 -1.73 23.15 -8.75
CA GLN A 170 -2.39 23.95 -7.69
C GLN A 170 -3.91 24.06 -7.83
N SER A 171 -4.45 23.93 -9.05
CA SER A 171 -5.90 23.97 -9.31
C SER A 171 -6.60 22.62 -9.15
N PHE A 172 -5.86 21.55 -8.91
CA PHE A 172 -6.42 20.21 -8.78
C PHE A 172 -6.67 19.87 -7.31
N PRO A 173 -7.89 19.42 -6.95
CA PRO A 173 -8.16 18.95 -5.61
C PRO A 173 -7.37 17.68 -5.32
N LEU A 174 -6.98 17.50 -4.06
CA LEU A 174 -6.34 16.28 -3.59
C LEU A 174 -7.42 15.30 -3.13
N SER A 175 -7.35 14.09 -3.65
CA SER A 175 -8.17 12.97 -3.25
C SER A 175 -7.30 11.83 -2.77
N LEU A 176 -7.89 10.90 -2.03
CA LEU A 176 -7.24 9.64 -1.72
C LEU A 176 -6.83 8.95 -3.03
N CYS A 177 -5.58 8.50 -3.07
CA CYS A 177 -5.01 7.69 -4.13
C CYS A 177 -4.27 6.51 -3.48
N HIS A 178 -4.42 5.33 -4.06
CA HIS A 178 -3.69 4.13 -3.66
C HIS A 178 -2.29 4.09 -4.30
N LEU A 179 -2.18 4.55 -5.55
CA LEU A 179 -0.96 4.64 -6.36
C LEU A 179 -0.23 3.32 -6.68
N ASP A 180 -0.73 2.18 -6.19
CA ASP A 180 -0.30 0.84 -6.63
C ASP A 180 -1.50 -0.10 -6.83
N LEU A 181 -2.57 0.41 -7.47
CA LEU A 181 -3.75 -0.40 -7.74
C LEU A 181 -3.50 -1.33 -8.92
N VAL A 182 -3.37 -2.63 -8.62
CA VAL A 182 -3.05 -3.70 -9.57
C VAL A 182 -3.80 -4.98 -9.20
N PRO A 183 -4.08 -5.88 -10.16
CA PRO A 183 -4.83 -7.11 -9.87
C PRO A 183 -4.26 -7.92 -8.70
N ARG A 184 -2.93 -8.11 -8.65
CA ARG A 184 -2.26 -8.87 -7.58
C ARG A 184 -2.45 -8.28 -6.17
N ASN A 185 -2.79 -6.99 -6.06
CA ASN A 185 -3.04 -6.31 -4.79
C ASN A 185 -4.53 -6.30 -4.42
N VAL A 186 -5.41 -6.86 -5.26
CA VAL A 186 -6.84 -6.99 -4.99
C VAL A 186 -7.17 -8.45 -4.75
N LEU A 187 -7.71 -8.77 -3.58
CA LEU A 187 -8.24 -10.10 -3.28
C LEU A 187 -9.75 -10.12 -3.54
N GLN A 188 -10.22 -11.16 -4.19
CA GLN A 188 -11.64 -11.52 -4.24
C GLN A 188 -11.97 -12.49 -3.11
N LEU A 189 -12.96 -12.13 -2.29
CA LEU A 189 -13.40 -12.93 -1.15
C LEU A 189 -14.52 -13.89 -1.58
N LYS A 190 -14.79 -14.91 -0.74
CA LYS A 190 -15.80 -15.94 -1.02
C LYS A 190 -17.22 -15.39 -1.16
N ASP A 191 -17.51 -14.24 -0.56
CA ASP A 191 -18.80 -13.55 -0.65
C ASP A 191 -18.90 -12.59 -1.85
N GLY A 192 -17.85 -12.53 -2.68
CA GLY A 192 -17.75 -11.64 -3.84
C GLY A 192 -17.28 -10.23 -3.52
N SER A 193 -17.09 -9.88 -2.24
CA SER A 193 -16.48 -8.61 -1.86
C SER A 193 -15.00 -8.56 -2.23
N LEU A 194 -14.45 -7.35 -2.31
CA LEU A 194 -13.05 -7.11 -2.66
C LEU A 194 -12.28 -6.58 -1.44
N CYS A 195 -11.01 -6.96 -1.34
CA CYS A 195 -10.07 -6.41 -0.38
C CYS A 195 -8.86 -5.86 -1.11
N LEU A 196 -8.39 -4.66 -0.74
CA LEU A 196 -7.24 -4.01 -1.33
C LEU A 196 -6.04 -4.05 -0.38
N LEU A 197 -4.91 -4.51 -0.89
CA LEU A 197 -3.64 -4.72 -0.21
C LEU A 197 -2.59 -3.69 -0.66
N ASP A 198 -1.47 -3.65 0.07
CA ASP A 198 -0.26 -2.88 -0.24
C ASP A 198 -0.44 -1.35 -0.31
N TRP A 199 -0.58 -0.75 0.86
CA TRP A 199 -0.84 0.67 1.04
C TRP A 199 0.43 1.53 1.14
N ALA A 200 1.59 0.99 0.72
CA ALA A 200 2.89 1.66 0.90
C ALA A 200 2.98 3.02 0.18
N SER A 201 2.29 3.16 -0.96
CA SER A 201 2.30 4.38 -1.78
C SER A 201 1.09 5.30 -1.57
N ALA A 202 0.15 4.90 -0.69
CA ALA A 202 -1.13 5.58 -0.56
C ALA A 202 -1.02 6.97 0.08
N GLY A 203 -1.83 7.90 -0.39
CA GLY A 203 -1.83 9.28 0.08
C GLY A 203 -2.84 10.19 -0.60
N PHE A 204 -2.74 11.48 -0.34
CA PHE A 204 -3.58 12.51 -0.95
C PHE A 204 -2.84 13.20 -2.09
N TYR A 205 -3.35 13.02 -3.31
CA TYR A 205 -2.74 13.52 -4.54
C TYR A 205 -3.83 13.94 -5.54
N PRO A 206 -3.48 14.68 -6.61
CA PRO A 206 -4.41 14.90 -7.71
C PRO A 206 -4.92 13.57 -8.28
N ARG A 207 -6.25 13.41 -8.42
CA ARG A 207 -6.90 12.15 -8.85
C ARG A 207 -6.27 11.52 -10.10
N PHE A 208 -5.76 12.32 -11.03
CA PHE A 208 -5.16 11.79 -12.25
C PHE A 208 -3.85 11.03 -12.02
N PHE A 209 -3.19 11.19 -10.86
CA PHE A 209 -2.03 10.37 -10.49
C PHE A 209 -2.42 8.90 -10.38
N GLU A 210 -3.57 8.59 -9.76
CA GLU A 210 -4.11 7.23 -9.68
C GLU A 210 -4.32 6.61 -11.07
N ILE A 211 -4.91 7.40 -11.98
CA ILE A 211 -5.16 7.00 -13.37
C ILE A 211 -3.83 6.73 -14.11
N CYS A 212 -2.82 7.56 -13.88
CA CYS A 212 -1.48 7.35 -14.44
C CYS A 212 -0.86 6.05 -13.92
N THR A 213 -0.93 5.80 -12.61
CA THR A 213 -0.37 4.57 -12.02
C THR A 213 -1.07 3.31 -12.51
N LEU A 214 -2.40 3.36 -12.69
CA LEU A 214 -3.18 2.26 -13.29
C LEU A 214 -2.67 1.92 -14.69
N ARG A 215 -2.42 2.93 -15.53
CA ARG A 215 -1.90 2.73 -16.89
C ARG A 215 -0.46 2.21 -16.92
N ILE A 216 0.38 2.64 -15.98
CA ILE A 216 1.78 2.18 -15.91
C ILE A 216 1.83 0.73 -15.43
N ASN A 217 1.01 0.39 -14.43
CA ASN A 217 1.05 -0.91 -13.78
C ASN A 217 0.26 -2.00 -14.52
N CYS A 218 -0.74 -1.63 -15.32
CA CYS A 218 -1.52 -2.53 -16.17
C CYS A 218 -1.33 -2.15 -17.65
N PRO A 219 -0.14 -2.38 -18.24
CA PRO A 219 0.17 -2.02 -19.63
C PRO A 219 -0.61 -2.83 -20.66
#